data_AF-A0A519EQN2-F1
#
_entry.id   AF-A0A519EQN2-F1
#
_cell.length_a   1.000
_cell.length_b   1.000
_cell.length_c   1.000
_cell.angle_alpha   90.00
_cell.angle_beta   90.00
_cell.angle_gamma   90.00
#
_symmetry.space_group_name_H-M   'P 1'
#
loop_
_entity.id
_entity.type
_entity.pdbx_description
1 polymer ?
#
loop_
_entity_poly.entity_id
_entity_poly.type
_entity_poly.pdbx_seq_one_letter_code
_entity_poly.pdbx_strand_id
1 'polypeptide(L)'
;LHRLHLDRDARVGSLSGGTRKRVALAQALVAAPDVLLLDEPTNHLDLDSIEWLEQLLIDFKGSVVTITHDRSFLDRVATRIIELDRGKLSSYPGNFAQYLIQKEDQLAQEAVISAKADKLLAQEEIWIRKGVEARRTRSQSRIGRLEALRASRASRREVQGSVNMDVAAGQSSGKIVAELTDASKSFGPKTVIRDFTGTILRGDKIGLLGPNGAGKTTLLKLILGQLEPDSGKIRRGTNLQVAYFDQMREALDLDATLEDFISPGSEWIEIGKQRKHVKSYLGDFLFSPARANSPVRSLSGGERNRLLLARLFARPANVLVLDEPTNDLDIDTLELLEDLLQNYDGTVFLVSHDRTFLDNVVTSTIAFEGDGRWREYEGSVQDWLIQSKRAREIAAQRLAATPMAATSTATSKAPVAAEPRSAARKKLGYKEQRELEALPTLIAALEEEQSRIAAQLALDGGAIYASDASRATALAERHASIDDELLTALERQEALGAAR
;
A
#
# COMPACT_ATOMS: atom_id res chain seq x y z
N LEU A 1 -31.40 8.11 -3.51
CA LEU A 1 -31.58 6.64 -3.57
C LEU A 1 -30.87 6.03 -4.77
N HIS A 2 -31.21 6.37 -6.03
CA HIS A 2 -30.47 5.85 -7.21
C HIS A 2 -28.98 6.26 -7.24
N ARG A 3 -28.65 7.49 -6.82
CA ARG A 3 -27.25 7.95 -6.71
C ARG A 3 -26.43 7.23 -5.62
N LEU A 4 -27.05 6.43 -4.75
CA LEU A 4 -26.40 5.83 -3.57
C LEU A 4 -26.27 4.30 -3.66
N HIS A 5 -26.75 3.69 -4.74
CA HIS A 5 -26.84 2.22 -4.90
C HIS A 5 -27.49 1.52 -3.69
N LEU A 6 -28.52 2.15 -3.09
CA LEU A 6 -29.25 1.61 -1.95
C LEU A 6 -30.58 1.00 -2.39
N ASP A 7 -30.83 -0.23 -1.95
CA ASP A 7 -32.14 -0.87 -2.04
C ASP A 7 -33.12 -0.20 -1.07
N ARG A 8 -34.32 0.12 -1.54
CA ARG A 8 -35.33 0.88 -0.80
C ARG A 8 -36.04 0.02 0.25
N ASP A 9 -36.15 -1.28 -0.01
CA ASP A 9 -36.95 -2.20 0.80
C ASP A 9 -36.10 -2.99 1.84
N ALA A 10 -34.77 -2.83 1.77
CA ALA A 10 -33.85 -3.51 2.66
C ALA A 10 -33.91 -2.95 4.10
N ARG A 11 -34.01 -3.82 5.10
CA ARG A 11 -33.98 -3.42 6.52
C ARG A 11 -32.57 -2.99 6.93
N VAL A 12 -32.45 -1.84 7.60
CA VAL A 12 -31.15 -1.27 8.04
C VAL A 12 -30.34 -2.23 8.92
N GLY A 13 -31.01 -3.02 9.76
CA GLY A 13 -30.36 -4.02 10.63
C GLY A 13 -29.65 -5.15 9.88
N SER A 14 -30.07 -5.47 8.65
CA SER A 14 -29.45 -6.51 7.82
C SER A 14 -28.39 -5.98 6.84
N LEU A 15 -28.15 -4.67 6.81
CA LEU A 15 -27.17 -4.06 5.93
C LEU A 15 -25.74 -4.26 6.46
N SER A 16 -24.78 -4.44 5.55
CA SER A 16 -23.36 -4.43 5.87
C SER A 16 -22.93 -3.06 6.41
N GLY A 17 -21.81 -3.01 7.13
CA GLY A 17 -21.29 -1.77 7.72
C GLY A 17 -21.16 -0.62 6.70
N GLY A 18 -20.58 -0.90 5.53
CA GLY A 18 -20.44 0.09 4.45
C GLY A 18 -21.77 0.56 3.87
N THR A 19 -22.77 -0.32 3.72
CA THR A 19 -24.10 0.08 3.23
C THR A 19 -24.85 0.90 4.29
N ARG A 20 -24.66 0.58 5.58
CA ARG A 20 -25.22 1.38 6.69
C ARG A 20 -24.63 2.79 6.73
N LYS A 21 -23.30 2.93 6.53
CA LYS A 21 -22.65 4.24 6.38
C LYS A 21 -23.21 5.02 5.18
N ARG A 22 -23.43 4.37 4.04
CA ARG A 22 -24.08 5.00 2.87
C ARG A 22 -25.49 5.52 3.19
N VAL A 23 -26.28 4.79 3.97
CA VAL A 23 -27.60 5.26 4.43
C VAL A 23 -27.45 6.49 5.34
N ALA A 24 -26.49 6.47 6.27
CA ALA A 24 -26.24 7.62 7.16
C ALA A 24 -25.77 8.87 6.38
N LEU A 25 -24.88 8.69 5.40
CA LEU A 25 -24.45 9.77 4.52
C LEU A 25 -25.62 10.29 3.67
N ALA A 26 -26.45 9.40 3.13
CA ALA A 26 -27.66 9.77 2.40
C ALA A 26 -28.58 10.65 3.26
N GLN A 27 -28.78 10.26 4.52
CA GLN A 27 -29.59 11.01 5.47
C GLN A 27 -29.01 12.40 5.72
N ALA A 28 -27.70 12.52 5.92
CA ALA A 28 -27.02 13.80 6.10
C ALA A 28 -27.16 14.71 4.88
N LEU A 29 -27.02 14.16 3.67
CA LEU A 29 -27.11 14.93 2.42
C LEU A 29 -28.53 15.39 2.07
N VAL A 30 -29.56 14.61 2.45
CA VAL A 30 -30.97 14.99 2.24
C VAL A 30 -31.33 16.26 3.02
N ALA A 31 -30.66 16.52 4.14
CA ALA A 31 -30.83 17.75 4.90
C ALA A 31 -30.25 19.00 4.19
N ALA A 32 -29.55 18.82 3.07
CA ALA A 32 -28.88 19.88 2.31
C ALA A 32 -28.07 20.85 3.19
N PRO A 33 -27.11 20.35 4.00
CA PRO A 33 -26.37 21.19 4.93
C PRO A 33 -25.40 22.13 4.18
N ASP A 34 -25.10 23.29 4.77
CA ASP A 34 -24.05 24.19 4.28
C ASP A 34 -22.64 23.68 4.67
N VAL A 35 -22.55 22.95 5.79
CA VAL A 35 -21.32 22.37 6.32
C VAL A 35 -21.53 20.89 6.65
N LEU A 36 -20.70 20.03 6.08
CA LEU A 36 -20.71 18.60 6.32
C LEU A 36 -19.48 18.21 7.16
N LEU A 37 -19.72 17.61 8.32
CA LEU A 37 -18.68 17.08 9.20
C LEU A 37 -18.66 15.56 9.09
N LEU A 38 -17.53 15.00 8.67
CA LEU A 38 -17.35 13.56 8.47
C LEU A 38 -16.19 13.06 9.31
N ASP A 39 -16.43 12.02 10.08
CA ASP A 39 -15.42 11.35 10.88
C ASP A 39 -15.19 9.95 10.32
N GLU A 40 -13.98 9.69 9.81
CA GLU A 40 -13.55 8.47 9.13
C GLU A 40 -14.60 7.90 8.14
N PRO A 41 -14.99 8.67 7.10
CA PRO A 41 -16.07 8.26 6.20
C PRO A 41 -15.67 7.09 5.28
N THR A 42 -14.39 6.88 5.05
CA THR A 42 -13.83 5.81 4.20
C THR A 42 -13.82 4.44 4.89
N ASN A 43 -13.82 4.39 6.23
CA ASN A 43 -13.74 3.10 6.95
C ASN A 43 -14.90 2.16 6.58
N HIS A 44 -14.56 0.91 6.29
CA HIS A 44 -15.47 -0.16 5.87
C HIS A 44 -16.21 0.07 4.53
N LEU A 45 -15.76 1.02 3.70
CA LEU A 45 -16.22 1.18 2.33
C LEU A 45 -15.31 0.39 1.38
N ASP A 46 -15.91 -0.19 0.34
CA ASP A 46 -15.16 -0.79 -0.75
C ASP A 46 -14.65 0.27 -1.74
N LEU A 47 -13.64 -0.09 -2.56
CA LEU A 47 -13.00 0.84 -3.51
C LEU A 47 -14.01 1.59 -4.38
N ASP A 48 -15.01 0.90 -4.93
CA ASP A 48 -16.07 1.53 -5.74
C ASP A 48 -16.90 2.54 -4.92
N SER A 49 -17.18 2.25 -3.65
CA SER A 49 -17.89 3.19 -2.76
C SER A 49 -17.00 4.36 -2.36
N ILE A 50 -15.69 4.16 -2.23
CA ILE A 50 -14.74 5.25 -1.97
C ILE A 50 -14.69 6.19 -3.17
N GLU A 51 -14.56 5.69 -4.40
CA GLU A 51 -14.61 6.52 -5.62
C GLU A 51 -15.90 7.31 -5.73
N TRP A 52 -17.02 6.65 -5.42
CA TRP A 52 -18.31 7.30 -5.40
C TRP A 52 -18.38 8.42 -4.33
N LEU A 53 -17.85 8.17 -3.14
CA LEU A 53 -17.81 9.15 -2.06
C LEU A 53 -16.91 10.33 -2.42
N GLU A 54 -15.73 10.08 -3.00
CA GLU A 54 -14.83 11.10 -3.52
C GLU A 54 -15.58 12.04 -4.47
N GLN A 55 -16.25 11.48 -5.50
CA GLN A 55 -17.00 12.27 -6.46
C GLN A 55 -18.15 13.05 -5.82
N LEU A 56 -18.85 12.42 -4.86
CA LEU A 56 -19.96 13.07 -4.17
C LEU A 56 -19.50 14.27 -3.34
N LEU A 57 -18.33 14.21 -2.70
CA LEU A 57 -17.78 15.31 -1.92
C LEU A 57 -17.20 16.41 -2.83
N ILE A 58 -16.61 16.05 -3.97
CA ILE A 58 -16.15 17.02 -4.98
C ILE A 58 -17.34 17.81 -5.55
N ASP A 59 -18.47 17.15 -5.80
CA ASP A 59 -19.67 17.79 -6.35
C ASP A 59 -20.48 18.58 -5.29
N PHE A 60 -20.11 18.44 -4.01
CA PHE A 60 -20.82 19.10 -2.91
C PHE A 60 -20.54 20.61 -2.91
N LYS A 61 -21.61 21.41 -2.90
CA LYS A 61 -21.51 22.88 -3.00
C LYS A 61 -21.20 23.57 -1.67
N GLY A 62 -21.33 22.88 -0.54
CA GLY A 62 -21.04 23.41 0.79
C GLY A 62 -19.58 23.18 1.20
N SER A 63 -19.28 23.46 2.46
CA SER A 63 -17.96 23.15 3.05
C SER A 63 -17.95 21.73 3.63
N VAL A 64 -16.88 20.98 3.41
CA VAL A 64 -16.68 19.65 4.00
C VAL A 64 -15.50 19.72 4.95
N VAL A 65 -15.69 19.23 6.17
CA VAL A 65 -14.60 18.94 7.11
C VAL A 65 -14.61 17.43 7.33
N THR A 66 -13.55 16.77 6.89
CA THR A 66 -13.41 15.33 7.00
C THR A 66 -12.16 14.99 7.79
N ILE A 67 -12.29 14.01 8.68
CA ILE A 67 -11.18 13.34 9.35
C ILE A 67 -11.04 11.98 8.67
N THR A 68 -9.85 11.65 8.19
CA THR A 68 -9.57 10.37 7.52
C THR A 68 -8.08 10.11 7.52
N HIS A 69 -7.71 8.83 7.60
CA HIS A 69 -6.34 8.37 7.40
C HIS A 69 -6.02 7.94 5.96
N ASP A 70 -7.01 7.93 5.06
CA ASP A 70 -6.82 7.57 3.65
C ASP A 70 -6.12 8.71 2.87
N ARG A 71 -4.84 8.49 2.55
CA ARG A 71 -3.98 9.45 1.86
C ARG A 71 -4.47 9.75 0.43
N SER A 72 -4.92 8.72 -0.29
CA SER A 72 -5.42 8.85 -1.66
C SER A 72 -6.72 9.67 -1.71
N PHE A 73 -7.60 9.45 -0.73
CA PHE A 73 -8.83 10.21 -0.60
C PHE A 73 -8.57 11.68 -0.26
N LEU A 74 -7.68 11.96 0.69
CA LEU A 74 -7.28 13.33 1.03
C LEU A 74 -6.67 14.04 -0.16
N ASP A 75 -5.85 13.35 -0.96
CA ASP A 75 -5.20 13.96 -2.11
C ASP A 75 -6.19 14.40 -3.21
N ARG A 76 -7.30 13.67 -3.36
CA ARG A 76 -8.35 13.96 -4.34
C ARG A 76 -9.38 14.97 -3.87
N VAL A 77 -9.79 14.91 -2.61
CA VAL A 77 -10.92 15.68 -2.08
C VAL A 77 -10.48 16.95 -1.36
N ALA A 78 -9.34 16.92 -0.67
CA ALA A 78 -8.95 18.03 0.20
C ALA A 78 -8.36 19.21 -0.60
N THR A 79 -8.86 20.40 -0.30
CA THR A 79 -8.29 21.67 -0.77
C THR A 79 -7.37 22.33 0.26
N ARG A 80 -7.43 21.85 1.51
CA ARG A 80 -6.68 22.36 2.66
C ARG A 80 -6.55 21.27 3.72
N ILE A 81 -5.35 21.07 4.23
CA ILE A 81 -5.06 20.15 5.33
C ILE A 81 -4.94 20.93 6.64
N ILE A 82 -5.58 20.42 7.69
CA ILE A 82 -5.47 20.96 9.05
C ILE A 82 -4.78 19.89 9.89
N GLU A 83 -3.58 20.21 10.37
CA GLU A 83 -2.80 19.34 11.26
C GLU A 83 -3.05 19.75 12.71
N LEU A 84 -3.36 18.77 13.57
CA LEU A 84 -3.43 18.95 15.01
C LEU A 84 -2.18 18.32 15.65
N ASP A 85 -1.18 19.13 15.98
CA ASP A 85 0.01 18.69 16.70
C ASP A 85 0.10 19.37 18.07
N ARG A 86 0.22 18.58 19.15
CA ARG A 86 0.34 19.06 20.56
C ARG A 86 -0.71 20.12 20.95
N GLY A 87 -1.95 19.96 20.48
CA GLY A 87 -3.05 20.89 20.77
C GLY A 87 -3.00 22.20 19.99
N LYS A 88 -2.09 22.33 19.00
CA LYS A 88 -2.02 23.45 18.07
C LYS A 88 -2.54 23.01 16.71
N LEU A 89 -3.37 23.87 16.12
CA LEU A 89 -3.89 23.67 14.77
C LEU A 89 -3.04 24.48 13.79
N SER A 90 -2.41 23.79 12.85
CA SER A 90 -1.69 24.35 11.72
C SER A 90 -2.49 24.10 10.45
N SER A 91 -2.56 25.11 9.57
CA SER A 91 -3.34 25.05 8.34
C SER A 91 -2.42 25.13 7.15
N TYR A 92 -2.53 24.15 6.25
CA TYR A 92 -1.72 24.03 5.04
C TYR A 92 -2.65 24.07 3.82
N PRO A 93 -2.52 25.06 2.93
CA PRO A 93 -3.28 25.09 1.69
C PRO A 93 -2.76 24.02 0.72
N GLY A 94 -3.67 23.35 0.02
CA GLY A 94 -3.33 22.27 -0.90
C GLY A 94 -3.89 20.91 -0.50
N ASN A 95 -3.57 19.92 -1.33
CA ASN A 95 -3.91 18.52 -1.10
C ASN A 95 -2.87 17.83 -0.19
N PHE A 96 -3.05 16.53 0.06
CA PHE A 96 -2.18 15.78 0.98
C PHE A 96 -0.74 15.69 0.48
N ALA A 97 -0.52 15.46 -0.82
CA ALA A 97 0.83 15.42 -1.39
C ALA A 97 1.58 16.74 -1.23
N GLN A 98 0.90 17.88 -1.44
CA GLN A 98 1.48 19.20 -1.23
C GLN A 98 1.77 19.49 0.25
N TYR A 99 0.89 19.02 1.15
CA TYR A 99 1.12 19.11 2.59
C TYR A 99 2.40 18.38 3.00
N LEU A 100 2.66 17.17 2.50
CA LEU A 100 3.87 16.41 2.82
C LEU A 100 5.14 17.19 2.46
N ILE A 101 5.19 17.78 1.26
CA ILE A 101 6.33 18.59 0.82
C ILE A 101 6.53 19.80 1.73
N GLN A 102 5.45 20.55 2.02
CA GLN A 102 5.50 21.71 2.92
C GLN A 102 5.95 21.32 4.33
N LYS A 103 5.50 20.15 4.81
CA LYS A 103 5.84 19.61 6.12
C LYS A 103 7.30 19.20 6.19
N GLU A 104 7.82 18.55 5.16
CA GLU A 104 9.24 18.18 5.07
C GLU A 104 10.14 19.41 5.08
N ASP A 105 9.81 20.44 4.29
CA ASP A 105 10.53 21.72 4.29
C ASP A 105 10.50 22.38 5.68
N GLN A 106 9.34 22.37 6.34
CA GLN A 106 9.20 22.90 7.70
C GLN A 106 10.05 22.11 8.69
N LEU A 107 10.01 20.77 8.64
CA LEU A 107 10.80 19.91 9.51
C LEU A 107 12.31 20.08 9.26
N ALA A 108 12.74 20.26 8.01
CA ALA A 108 14.13 20.55 7.67
C ALA A 108 14.58 21.90 8.25
N GLN A 109 13.75 22.94 8.14
CA GLN A 109 14.02 24.24 8.76
C GLN A 109 14.07 24.14 10.29
N GLU A 110 13.12 23.43 10.90
CA GLU A 110 13.08 23.16 12.33
C GLU A 110 14.30 22.36 12.79
N ALA A 111 14.75 21.37 12.01
CA ALA A 111 15.96 20.60 12.30
C ALA A 111 17.21 21.48 12.28
N VAL A 112 17.34 22.41 11.33
CA VAL A 112 18.44 23.39 11.30
C VAL A 112 18.40 24.31 12.52
N ILE A 113 17.21 24.81 12.89
CA ILE A 113 17.02 25.63 14.09
C ILE A 113 17.36 24.83 15.35
N SER A 114 16.91 23.57 15.41
CA SER A 114 17.17 22.65 16.52
C SER A 114 18.66 22.34 16.66
N ALA A 115 19.37 22.09 15.56
CA ALA A 115 20.81 21.87 15.54
C ALA A 115 21.59 23.11 16.03
N LYS A 116 21.16 24.32 15.65
CA LYS A 116 21.72 25.57 16.19
C LYS A 116 21.45 25.70 17.69
N ALA A 117 20.24 25.38 18.15
CA ALA A 117 19.88 25.39 19.56
C ALA A 117 20.69 24.37 20.39
N ASP A 118 20.90 23.17 19.87
CA ASP A 118 21.71 22.11 20.50
C ASP A 118 23.19 22.51 20.59
N LYS A 119 23.74 23.17 19.56
CA LYS A 119 25.09 23.75 19.60
C LYS A 119 25.22 24.82 20.68
N LEU A 120 24.23 25.70 20.82
CA LEU A 120 24.20 26.72 21.88
C LEU A 120 24.10 26.07 23.26
N LEU A 121 23.25 25.06 23.41
CA LEU A 121 23.09 24.32 24.68
C LEU A 121 24.42 23.66 25.08
N ALA A 122 25.12 23.01 24.14
CA ALA A 122 26.42 22.41 24.39
C ALA A 122 27.47 23.44 24.85
N GLN A 123 27.51 24.63 24.25
CA GLN A 123 28.39 25.73 24.66
C GLN A 123 28.08 26.20 26.09
N GLU A 124 26.80 26.35 26.43
CA GLU A 124 26.35 26.75 27.77
C GLU A 124 26.65 25.67 28.83
N GLU A 125 26.55 24.38 28.49
CA GLU A 125 26.92 23.28 29.40
C GLU A 125 28.43 23.22 29.66
N ILE A 126 29.25 23.47 28.64
CA ILE A 126 30.70 23.62 28.81
C ILE A 126 31.02 24.80 29.73
N TRP A 127 30.29 25.92 29.60
CA TRP A 127 30.44 27.09 30.48
C TRP A 127 30.12 26.77 31.94
N ILE A 128 29.04 26.05 32.23
CA ILE A 128 28.73 25.61 33.61
C ILE A 128 29.80 24.66 34.16
N ARG A 129 30.26 23.69 33.35
CA ARG A 129 31.30 22.74 33.77
C ARG A 129 32.66 23.40 34.05
N LYS A 130 32.99 24.48 33.36
CA LYS A 130 34.22 25.26 33.58
C LYS A 130 34.21 26.08 34.88
N GLY A 131 33.12 26.03 35.66
CA GLY A 131 32.98 26.72 36.92
C GLY A 131 32.44 28.13 36.72
N VAL A 132 31.20 28.36 37.14
CA VAL A 132 30.62 29.70 37.18
C VAL A 132 31.22 30.43 38.38
N GLU A 133 32.07 31.44 38.15
CA GLU A 133 32.47 32.38 39.20
C GLU A 133 31.22 33.16 39.66
N ALA A 134 30.57 32.60 40.67
CA ALA A 134 29.24 32.99 41.13
C ALA A 134 29.27 34.30 41.91
N ARG A 135 29.44 35.45 41.24
CA ARG A 135 29.08 36.77 41.80
C ARG A 135 28.61 37.74 40.71
N ARG A 136 27.35 37.61 40.25
CA ARG A 136 26.47 38.70 39.73
C ARG A 136 25.14 38.14 39.19
N THR A 137 24.06 38.90 39.39
CA THR A 137 22.66 38.68 38.95
C THR A 137 22.47 38.22 37.49
N ARG A 138 23.47 38.43 36.63
CA ARG A 138 23.47 38.03 35.22
C ARG A 138 23.63 36.52 35.01
N SER A 139 24.15 35.77 35.98
CA SER A 139 24.28 34.30 35.90
C SER A 139 22.96 33.58 36.14
N GLN A 140 22.07 34.10 37.00
CA GLN A 140 20.77 33.48 37.29
C GLN A 140 19.84 33.45 36.07
N SER A 141 19.75 34.53 35.30
CA SER A 141 18.97 34.57 34.05
C SER A 141 19.50 33.59 32.99
N ARG A 142 20.81 33.37 32.96
CA ARG A 142 21.47 32.44 32.01
C ARG A 142 21.24 30.98 32.41
N ILE A 143 21.23 30.67 33.70
CA ILE A 143 20.86 29.36 34.25
C ILE A 143 19.38 29.04 33.95
N GLY A 144 18.47 30.00 34.17
CA GLY A 144 17.05 29.82 33.81
C GLY A 144 16.84 29.60 32.31
N ARG A 145 17.64 30.26 31.45
CA ARG A 145 17.64 30.01 30.00
C ARG A 145 18.13 28.60 29.65
N LEU A 146 19.13 28.07 30.36
CA LEU A 146 19.60 26.71 30.17
C LEU A 146 18.56 25.67 30.60
N GLU A 147 17.87 25.89 31.73
CA GLU A 147 16.79 25.02 32.18
C GLU A 147 15.64 24.97 31.17
N ALA A 148 15.25 26.12 30.61
CA ALA A 148 14.26 26.19 29.53
C ALA A 148 14.72 25.45 28.27
N LEU A 149 16.00 25.57 27.89
CA LEU A 149 16.58 24.83 26.75
C LEU A 149 16.59 23.31 26.99
N ARG A 150 16.84 22.86 28.23
CA ARG A 150 16.78 21.44 28.61
C ARG A 150 15.37 20.88 28.55
N ALA A 151 14.40 21.60 29.11
CA ALA A 151 12.99 21.21 29.04
C ALA A 151 12.51 21.12 27.59
N SER A 152 12.88 22.10 26.76
CA SER A 152 12.55 22.07 25.33
C SER A 152 13.17 20.87 24.61
N ARG A 153 14.44 20.52 24.87
CA ARG A 153 15.11 19.36 24.27
C ARG A 153 14.50 18.03 24.70
N ALA A 154 14.15 17.88 25.98
CA ALA A 154 13.51 16.66 26.49
C ALA A 154 12.17 16.39 25.77
N SER A 155 11.33 17.43 25.61
CA SER A 155 10.05 17.33 24.89
C SER A 155 10.16 17.09 23.38
N ARG A 156 11.38 17.21 22.79
CA ARG A 156 11.65 16.91 21.37
C ARG A 156 12.03 15.45 21.14
N ARG A 157 12.79 14.85 22.06
CA ARG A 157 13.24 13.44 21.93
C ARG A 157 12.11 12.42 22.02
N GLU A 158 10.99 12.78 22.64
CA GLU A 158 9.80 11.92 22.65
C GLU A 158 9.11 11.82 21.28
N VAL A 159 9.45 12.68 20.30
CA VAL A 159 8.78 12.73 18.98
C VAL A 159 9.64 12.22 17.83
N GLN A 160 10.97 12.30 17.90
CA GLN A 160 11.86 11.72 16.89
C GLN A 160 12.18 10.24 17.18
N GLY A 161 11.15 9.40 17.24
CA GLY A 161 11.33 7.96 17.15
C GLY A 161 11.61 7.58 15.70
N SER A 162 12.88 7.54 15.30
CA SER A 162 13.25 6.98 13.99
C SER A 162 13.03 5.48 14.02
N VAL A 163 12.17 4.98 13.14
CA VAL A 163 11.96 3.55 12.91
C VAL A 163 13.15 3.06 12.09
N ASN A 164 14.02 2.26 12.70
CA ASN A 164 14.95 1.38 11.99
C ASN A 164 14.66 -0.02 12.50
N MET A 165 13.86 -0.78 11.76
CA MET A 165 13.58 -2.17 12.08
C MET A 165 14.18 -3.08 11.01
N ASP A 166 15.21 -3.83 11.42
CA ASP A 166 15.59 -5.05 10.73
C ASP A 166 14.59 -6.15 11.10
N VAL A 167 13.69 -6.49 10.18
CA VAL A 167 12.78 -7.63 10.33
C VAL A 167 13.51 -8.89 9.88
N ALA A 168 13.50 -9.92 10.73
CA ALA A 168 14.29 -11.13 10.50
C ALA A 168 13.54 -12.18 9.68
N ALA A 169 14.21 -12.65 8.63
CA ALA A 169 13.77 -13.73 7.75
C ALA A 169 13.39 -15.03 8.48
N GLY A 170 12.15 -15.45 8.29
CA GLY A 170 11.64 -16.75 8.72
C GLY A 170 12.30 -17.93 7.97
N GLN A 171 12.34 -19.10 8.61
CA GLN A 171 13.03 -20.31 8.14
C GLN A 171 12.52 -20.84 6.80
N SER A 172 13.44 -21.28 5.93
CA SER A 172 13.19 -21.96 4.64
C SER A 172 12.30 -23.20 4.79
N SER A 173 11.07 -23.06 4.31
CA SER A 173 10.13 -24.12 3.94
C SER A 173 9.81 -23.91 2.46
N GLY A 174 9.32 -24.96 1.78
CA GLY A 174 9.24 -25.07 0.32
C GLY A 174 8.78 -23.82 -0.43
N LYS A 175 9.25 -23.66 -1.68
CA LYS A 175 9.01 -22.47 -2.52
C LYS A 175 7.54 -22.10 -2.74
N ILE A 176 6.62 -23.05 -2.57
CA ILE A 176 5.18 -22.90 -2.87
C ILE A 176 4.40 -22.84 -1.56
N VAL A 177 3.58 -21.81 -1.41
CA VAL A 177 2.62 -21.68 -0.30
C VAL A 177 1.28 -22.29 -0.71
N ALA A 178 0.78 -21.97 -1.91
CA ALA A 178 -0.41 -22.60 -2.47
C ALA A 178 -0.40 -22.56 -4.00
N GLU A 179 -0.82 -23.63 -4.63
CA GLU A 179 -1.01 -23.75 -6.07
C GLU A 179 -2.45 -24.23 -6.31
N LEU A 180 -3.23 -23.44 -7.04
CA LEU A 180 -4.64 -23.68 -7.32
C LEU A 180 -4.81 -23.95 -8.82
N THR A 181 -5.57 -25.00 -9.15
CA THR A 181 -5.91 -25.34 -10.53
C THR A 181 -7.41 -25.54 -10.64
N ASP A 182 -8.06 -24.64 -11.38
CA ASP A 182 -9.49 -24.62 -11.65
C ASP A 182 -10.35 -24.78 -10.37
N ALA A 183 -9.91 -24.14 -9.29
CA ALA A 183 -10.55 -24.24 -7.99
C ALA A 183 -11.88 -23.48 -7.99
N SER A 184 -12.97 -24.15 -7.63
CA SER A 184 -14.30 -23.54 -7.50
C SER A 184 -14.91 -23.78 -6.13
N LYS A 185 -15.68 -22.80 -5.65
CA LYS A 185 -16.45 -22.87 -4.40
C LYS A 185 -17.78 -22.15 -4.53
N SER A 186 -18.84 -22.83 -4.12
CA SER A 186 -20.21 -22.31 -4.10
C SER A 186 -20.85 -22.48 -2.71
N PHE A 187 -21.70 -21.53 -2.33
CA PHE A 187 -22.56 -21.65 -1.15
C PHE A 187 -24.02 -21.60 -1.61
N GLY A 188 -24.67 -22.76 -1.60
CA GLY A 188 -26.02 -22.91 -2.17
C GLY A 188 -26.05 -22.51 -3.65
N PRO A 189 -26.92 -21.59 -4.09
CA PRO A 189 -27.00 -21.16 -5.49
C PRO A 189 -25.93 -20.13 -5.88
N LYS A 190 -25.16 -19.57 -4.92
CA LYS A 190 -24.18 -18.51 -5.18
C LYS A 190 -22.79 -19.11 -5.35
N THR A 191 -22.25 -19.05 -6.56
CA THR A 191 -20.83 -19.33 -6.83
C THR A 191 -19.99 -18.15 -6.37
N VAL A 192 -19.06 -18.40 -5.44
CA VAL A 192 -18.19 -17.37 -4.85
C VAL A 192 -16.81 -17.38 -5.52
N ILE A 193 -16.32 -18.56 -5.89
CA ILE A 193 -15.06 -18.75 -6.60
C ILE A 193 -15.34 -19.70 -7.76
N ARG A 194 -14.95 -19.32 -8.98
CA ARG A 194 -15.14 -20.09 -10.21
C ARG A 194 -13.82 -20.21 -10.95
N ASP A 195 -13.38 -21.44 -11.13
CA ASP A 195 -12.24 -21.86 -11.96
C ASP A 195 -10.97 -21.02 -11.71
N PHE A 196 -10.69 -20.73 -10.44
CA PHE A 196 -9.52 -19.93 -10.09
C PHE A 196 -8.25 -20.77 -10.20
N THR A 197 -7.30 -20.27 -11.00
CA THR A 197 -5.98 -20.84 -11.18
C THR A 197 -4.95 -19.78 -10.85
N GLY A 198 -3.99 -20.11 -10.00
CA GLY A 198 -2.97 -19.18 -9.51
C GLY A 198 -1.92 -19.91 -8.68
N THR A 199 -0.71 -19.34 -8.61
CA THR A 199 0.40 -19.92 -7.84
C THR A 199 0.95 -18.86 -6.90
N ILE A 200 0.89 -19.17 -5.62
CA ILE A 200 1.36 -18.31 -4.54
C ILE A 200 2.66 -18.89 -4.01
N LEU A 201 3.73 -18.12 -4.20
CA LEU A 201 5.06 -18.43 -3.75
C LEU A 201 5.33 -17.80 -2.38
N ARG A 202 6.40 -18.26 -1.77
CA ARG A 202 6.87 -17.71 -0.52
C ARG A 202 7.48 -16.33 -0.72
N GLY A 203 7.11 -15.38 0.15
CA GLY A 203 7.58 -13.99 0.08
C GLY A 203 6.68 -13.10 -0.77
N ASP A 204 5.69 -13.68 -1.45
CA ASP A 204 4.69 -12.92 -2.18
C ASP A 204 3.86 -12.08 -1.21
N LYS A 205 3.65 -10.82 -1.58
CA LYS A 205 2.76 -9.90 -0.89
C LYS A 205 1.56 -9.71 -1.79
N ILE A 206 0.42 -10.28 -1.38
CA ILE A 206 -0.74 -10.45 -2.24
C ILE A 206 -1.87 -9.56 -1.76
N GLY A 207 -2.28 -8.62 -2.61
CA GLY A 207 -3.43 -7.76 -2.39
C GLY A 207 -4.72 -8.42 -2.86
N LEU A 208 -5.74 -8.45 -2.03
CA LEU A 208 -7.06 -9.02 -2.35
C LEU A 208 -8.08 -7.91 -2.55
N LEU A 209 -8.49 -7.72 -3.80
CA LEU A 209 -9.41 -6.65 -4.20
C LEU A 209 -10.78 -7.19 -4.58
N GLY A 210 -11.82 -6.52 -4.11
CA GLY A 210 -13.20 -6.82 -4.48
C GLY A 210 -14.21 -6.17 -3.55
N PRO A 211 -15.47 -6.07 -3.99
CA PRO A 211 -16.54 -5.46 -3.19
C PRO A 211 -16.83 -6.28 -1.93
N ASN A 212 -17.42 -5.64 -0.95
CA ASN A 212 -17.79 -6.30 0.30
C ASN A 212 -18.78 -7.45 0.04
N GLY A 213 -18.46 -8.65 0.52
CA GLY A 213 -19.25 -9.86 0.26
C GLY A 213 -18.98 -10.54 -1.08
N ALA A 214 -17.93 -10.15 -1.81
CA ALA A 214 -17.44 -10.86 -3.00
C ALA A 214 -16.87 -12.25 -2.69
N GLY A 215 -16.38 -12.45 -1.45
CA GLY A 215 -15.77 -13.72 -1.02
C GLY A 215 -14.27 -13.65 -0.73
N LYS A 216 -13.69 -12.46 -0.49
CA LYS A 216 -12.27 -12.27 -0.13
C LYS A 216 -11.82 -13.23 0.99
N THR A 217 -12.55 -13.23 2.11
CA THR A 217 -12.29 -14.14 3.24
C THR A 217 -12.52 -15.62 2.88
N THR A 218 -13.45 -15.92 1.97
CA THR A 218 -13.65 -17.30 1.49
C THR A 218 -12.45 -17.78 0.67
N LEU A 219 -11.92 -16.93 -0.22
CA LEU A 219 -10.75 -17.23 -1.02
C LEU A 219 -9.53 -17.47 -0.13
N LEU A 220 -9.31 -16.60 0.87
CA LEU A 220 -8.27 -16.79 1.89
C LEU A 220 -8.38 -18.14 2.60
N LYS A 221 -9.57 -18.46 3.12
CA LYS A 221 -9.82 -19.73 3.81
C LYS A 221 -9.56 -20.94 2.90
N LEU A 222 -9.87 -20.83 1.61
CA LEU A 222 -9.66 -21.89 0.62
C LEU A 222 -8.17 -22.08 0.29
N ILE A 223 -7.42 -20.98 0.11
CA ILE A 223 -5.96 -20.99 -0.08
C ILE A 223 -5.26 -21.63 1.13
N LEU A 224 -5.64 -21.21 2.34
CA LEU A 224 -5.01 -21.62 3.60
C LEU A 224 -5.46 -23.00 4.12
N GLY A 225 -6.40 -23.65 3.44
CA GLY A 225 -6.86 -24.99 3.78
C GLY A 225 -7.85 -25.08 4.94
N GLN A 226 -8.50 -23.97 5.30
CA GLN A 226 -9.62 -23.95 6.23
C GLN A 226 -10.95 -24.31 5.55
N LEU A 227 -11.00 -24.20 4.22
CA LEU A 227 -12.11 -24.63 3.38
C LEU A 227 -11.59 -25.49 2.22
N GLU A 228 -12.30 -26.57 1.93
CA GLU A 228 -12.05 -27.40 0.75
C GLU A 228 -12.81 -26.87 -0.47
N PRO A 229 -12.22 -26.97 -1.69
CA PRO A 229 -12.91 -26.61 -2.92
C PRO A 229 -14.01 -27.63 -3.23
N ASP A 230 -15.04 -27.20 -3.96
CA ASP A 230 -16.09 -28.11 -4.46
C ASP A 230 -15.63 -28.81 -5.75
N SER A 231 -14.79 -28.15 -6.55
CA SER A 231 -14.11 -28.72 -7.71
C SER A 231 -12.73 -28.07 -7.91
N GLY A 232 -11.88 -28.73 -8.70
CA GLY A 232 -10.49 -28.30 -8.92
C GLY A 232 -9.50 -28.97 -7.96
N LYS A 233 -8.24 -28.53 -8.00
CA LYS A 233 -7.16 -29.05 -7.15
C LYS A 233 -6.44 -27.90 -6.46
N ILE A 234 -6.10 -28.10 -5.19
CA ILE A 234 -5.30 -27.15 -4.41
C ILE A 234 -4.14 -27.92 -3.79
N ARG A 235 -2.91 -27.53 -4.14
CA ARG A 235 -1.68 -28.05 -3.55
C ARG A 235 -1.13 -26.99 -2.61
N ARG A 236 -1.04 -27.33 -1.32
CA ARG A 236 -0.57 -26.41 -0.28
C ARG A 236 0.86 -26.75 0.12
N GLY A 237 1.62 -25.73 0.51
CA GLY A 237 2.95 -25.89 1.11
C GLY A 237 2.88 -26.63 2.45
N THR A 238 4.01 -27.22 2.86
CA THR A 238 4.12 -27.88 4.17
C THR A 238 4.54 -26.88 5.26
N ASN A 239 4.10 -27.13 6.50
CA ASN A 239 4.41 -26.31 7.68
C ASN A 239 4.00 -24.82 7.55
N LEU A 240 2.77 -24.54 7.10
CA LEU A 240 2.21 -23.19 7.13
C LEU A 240 1.86 -22.79 8.58
N GLN A 241 2.53 -21.77 9.10
CA GLN A 241 2.26 -21.09 10.35
C GLN A 241 1.56 -19.77 10.03
N VAL A 242 0.23 -19.83 10.01
CA VAL A 242 -0.63 -18.71 9.63
C VAL A 242 -0.97 -17.88 10.85
N ALA A 243 -0.80 -16.56 10.77
CA ALA A 243 -1.28 -15.61 11.78
C ALA A 243 -2.31 -14.65 11.17
N TYR A 244 -3.47 -14.54 11.82
CA TYR A 244 -4.55 -13.64 11.45
C TYR A 244 -4.55 -12.42 12.37
N PHE A 245 -4.59 -11.22 11.79
CA PHE A 245 -4.63 -9.99 12.56
C PHE A 245 -5.96 -9.77 13.29
N ASP A 246 -7.09 -10.04 12.63
CA ASP A 246 -8.43 -9.79 13.19
C ASP A 246 -8.71 -10.61 14.47
N GLN A 247 -8.25 -11.87 14.51
CA GLN A 247 -8.39 -12.73 15.71
C GLN A 247 -7.64 -12.19 16.94
N MET A 248 -6.65 -11.32 16.76
CA MET A 248 -5.89 -10.75 17.87
C MET A 248 -6.62 -9.58 18.54
N ARG A 249 -7.53 -8.91 17.83
CA ARG A 249 -8.37 -7.82 18.39
C ARG A 249 -9.30 -8.36 19.49
N GLU A 250 -9.81 -9.57 19.33
CA GLU A 250 -10.72 -10.22 20.29
C GLU A 250 -9.99 -10.79 21.53
N ALA A 251 -8.67 -10.98 21.46
CA ALA A 251 -7.85 -11.64 22.48
C ALA A 251 -7.04 -10.67 23.37
N LEU A 252 -7.44 -9.39 23.43
CA LEU A 252 -6.78 -8.35 24.23
C LEU A 252 -7.10 -8.52 25.72
N ASP A 253 -6.10 -8.94 26.51
CA ASP A 253 -6.14 -8.79 27.96
C ASP A 253 -5.82 -7.33 28.32
N LEU A 254 -6.82 -6.60 28.78
CA LEU A 254 -6.74 -5.18 29.06
C LEU A 254 -5.97 -4.85 30.35
N ASP A 255 -5.83 -5.82 31.24
CA ASP A 255 -5.18 -5.66 32.54
C ASP A 255 -3.70 -6.11 32.52
N ALA A 256 -3.29 -6.84 31.49
CA ALA A 256 -1.88 -7.18 31.25
C ALA A 256 -1.02 -5.91 31.03
N THR A 257 0.26 -6.00 31.40
CA THR A 257 1.25 -4.97 31.05
C THR A 257 1.62 -5.07 29.57
N LEU A 258 2.15 -3.99 28.97
CA LEU A 258 2.59 -4.04 27.56
C LEU A 258 3.69 -5.09 27.34
N GLU A 259 4.59 -5.22 28.31
CA GLU A 259 5.67 -6.22 28.30
C GLU A 259 5.12 -7.65 28.32
N ASP A 260 4.22 -7.96 29.27
CA ASP A 260 3.59 -9.27 29.38
C ASP A 260 2.71 -9.60 28.17
N PHE A 261 2.08 -8.58 27.56
CA PHE A 261 1.22 -8.77 26.41
C PHE A 261 1.99 -9.28 25.19
N ILE A 262 3.18 -8.74 24.94
CA ILE A 262 4.04 -9.15 23.82
C ILE A 262 4.68 -10.50 24.13
N SER A 263 5.26 -10.65 25.32
CA SER A 263 6.02 -11.84 25.70
C SER A 263 5.62 -12.32 27.10
N PRO A 264 4.56 -13.15 27.20
CA PRO A 264 4.08 -13.63 28.49
C PRO A 264 5.18 -14.43 29.22
N GLY A 265 5.67 -13.88 30.34
CA GLY A 265 6.64 -14.56 31.21
C GLY A 265 8.11 -14.55 30.71
N SER A 266 8.47 -13.71 29.74
CA SER A 266 9.86 -13.54 29.29
C SER A 266 10.17 -12.09 28.95
N GLU A 267 11.29 -11.56 29.44
CA GLU A 267 11.81 -10.21 29.10
C GLU A 267 12.48 -10.16 27.71
N TRP A 268 12.56 -11.32 27.03
CA TRP A 268 13.21 -11.49 25.73
C TRP A 268 12.24 -12.06 24.69
N ILE A 269 12.33 -11.52 23.47
CA ILE A 269 11.61 -12.00 22.29
C ILE A 269 12.62 -12.56 21.31
N GLU A 270 12.28 -13.70 20.71
CA GLU A 270 13.03 -14.32 19.63
C GLU A 270 12.36 -13.99 18.29
N ILE A 271 13.01 -13.16 17.49
CA ILE A 271 12.54 -12.77 16.16
C ILE A 271 13.53 -13.39 15.15
N GLY A 272 13.08 -14.43 14.45
CA GLY A 272 13.94 -15.20 13.56
C GLY A 272 15.11 -15.86 14.30
N LYS A 273 16.33 -15.34 14.11
CA LYS A 273 17.57 -15.83 14.78
C LYS A 273 18.10 -14.89 15.87
N GLN A 274 17.46 -13.74 16.09
CA GLN A 274 17.93 -12.71 16.99
C GLN A 274 17.10 -12.67 18.27
N ARG A 275 17.77 -12.48 19.40
CA ARG A 275 17.15 -12.23 20.70
C ARG A 275 17.18 -10.74 20.99
N LYS A 276 16.00 -10.15 21.22
CA LYS A 276 15.85 -8.72 21.55
C LYS A 276 15.08 -8.57 22.85
N HIS A 277 15.48 -7.58 23.67
CA HIS A 277 14.78 -7.27 24.92
C HIS A 277 13.42 -6.61 24.61
N VAL A 278 12.36 -6.97 25.34
CA VAL A 278 10.98 -6.51 25.07
C VAL A 278 10.88 -4.98 25.06
N LYS A 279 11.48 -4.29 26.05
CA LYS A 279 11.51 -2.81 26.11
C LYS A 279 12.16 -2.15 24.89
N SER A 280 13.21 -2.74 24.33
CA SER A 280 13.85 -2.23 23.11
C SER A 280 12.97 -2.46 21.89
N TYR A 281 12.30 -3.62 21.83
CA TYR A 281 11.35 -3.95 20.77
C TYR A 281 10.11 -3.04 20.79
N LEU A 282 9.54 -2.79 21.98
CA LEU A 282 8.48 -1.81 22.19
C LEU A 282 8.88 -0.41 21.72
N GLY A 283 10.16 -0.05 21.89
CA GLY A 283 10.73 1.20 21.38
C GLY A 283 10.65 1.31 19.86
N ASP A 284 10.82 0.20 19.13
CA ASP A 284 10.70 0.19 17.67
C ASP A 284 9.26 0.50 17.22
N PHE A 285 8.26 0.13 18.04
CA PHE A 285 6.85 0.47 17.86
C PHE A 285 6.48 1.81 18.52
N LEU A 286 7.45 2.71 18.70
CA LEU A 286 7.26 4.06 19.25
C LEU A 286 6.69 4.09 20.69
N PHE A 287 6.79 2.99 21.45
CA PHE A 287 6.46 3.01 22.87
C PHE A 287 7.68 3.41 23.69
N SER A 288 7.55 4.48 24.48
CA SER A 288 8.60 4.87 25.41
C SER A 288 8.90 3.74 26.41
N PRO A 289 10.16 3.50 26.81
CA PRO A 289 10.51 2.45 27.77
C PRO A 289 9.81 2.56 29.12
N ALA A 290 9.44 3.78 29.54
CA ALA A 290 8.70 4.03 30.78
C ALA A 290 7.26 3.49 30.73
N ARG A 291 6.66 3.43 29.54
CA ARG A 291 5.29 2.93 29.33
C ARG A 291 5.20 1.40 29.26
N ALA A 292 6.32 0.67 29.17
CA ALA A 292 6.32 -0.79 29.05
C ALA A 292 5.54 -1.51 30.19
N ASN A 293 5.55 -0.92 31.40
CA ASN A 293 4.85 -1.47 32.56
C ASN A 293 3.40 -0.96 32.71
N SER A 294 2.92 -0.13 31.78
CA SER A 294 1.55 0.40 31.83
C SER A 294 0.55 -0.66 31.39
N PRO A 295 -0.68 -0.66 31.92
CA PRO A 295 -1.70 -1.62 31.51
C PRO A 295 -2.26 -1.26 30.13
N VAL A 296 -2.62 -2.25 29.32
CA VAL A 296 -3.12 -2.07 27.94
C VAL A 296 -4.36 -1.16 27.90
N ARG A 297 -5.23 -1.20 28.91
CA ARG A 297 -6.41 -0.31 28.99
C ARG A 297 -6.09 1.19 28.95
N SER A 298 -4.87 1.60 29.34
CA SER A 298 -4.45 3.00 29.33
C SER A 298 -4.16 3.56 27.93
N LEU A 299 -3.97 2.68 26.95
CA LEU A 299 -3.67 3.06 25.57
C LEU A 299 -4.93 3.54 24.83
N SER A 300 -4.73 4.49 23.92
CA SER A 300 -5.72 4.89 22.92
C SER A 300 -5.99 3.77 21.90
N GLY A 301 -7.04 3.91 21.09
CA GLY A 301 -7.38 2.92 20.05
C GLY A 301 -6.23 2.64 19.08
N GLY A 302 -5.59 3.69 18.54
CA GLY A 302 -4.44 3.57 17.64
C GLY A 302 -3.21 2.95 18.33
N GLU A 303 -2.90 3.35 19.55
CA GLU A 303 -1.81 2.74 20.34
C GLU A 303 -2.09 1.25 20.63
N ARG A 304 -3.33 0.85 20.91
CA ARG A 304 -3.69 -0.57 21.09
C ARG A 304 -3.47 -1.37 19.82
N ASN A 305 -3.83 -0.82 18.66
CA ASN A 305 -3.58 -1.48 17.38
C ASN A 305 -2.07 -1.59 17.08
N ARG A 306 -1.29 -0.56 17.39
CA ARG A 306 0.16 -0.62 17.27
C ARG A 306 0.77 -1.72 18.15
N LEU A 307 0.27 -1.89 19.37
CA LEU A 307 0.66 -2.98 20.26
C LEU A 307 0.26 -4.36 19.69
N LEU A 308 -0.91 -4.47 19.05
CA LEU A 308 -1.32 -5.69 18.37
C LEU A 308 -0.39 -6.05 17.23
N LEU A 309 0.03 -5.07 16.43
CA LEU A 309 1.03 -5.26 15.37
C LEU A 309 2.35 -5.74 15.96
N ALA A 310 2.84 -5.12 17.04
CA ALA A 310 4.03 -5.58 17.74
C ALA A 310 3.91 -7.05 18.19
N ARG A 311 2.76 -7.45 18.72
CA ARG A 311 2.53 -8.85 19.11
C ARG A 311 2.45 -9.80 17.92
N LEU A 312 1.89 -9.36 16.79
CA LEU A 312 1.79 -10.16 15.57
C LEU A 312 3.19 -10.51 15.05
N PHE A 313 4.06 -9.51 14.92
CA PHE A 313 5.43 -9.69 14.40
C PHE A 313 6.40 -10.34 15.41
N ALA A 314 6.07 -10.33 16.70
CA ALA A 314 6.83 -11.07 17.72
C ALA A 314 6.62 -12.59 17.64
N ARG A 315 5.56 -13.08 16.98
CA ARG A 315 5.28 -14.51 16.85
C ARG A 315 5.93 -15.08 15.58
N PRO A 316 6.46 -16.32 15.64
CA PRO A 316 6.93 -17.00 14.43
C PRO A 316 5.73 -17.36 13.56
N ALA A 317 5.49 -16.57 12.51
CA ALA A 317 4.56 -16.87 11.44
C ALA A 317 5.32 -16.81 10.11
N ASN A 318 4.93 -17.63 9.13
CA ASN A 318 5.45 -17.57 7.76
C ASN A 318 4.40 -17.12 6.75
N VAL A 319 3.12 -17.07 7.16
CA VAL A 319 2.02 -16.49 6.40
C VAL A 319 1.27 -15.51 7.30
N LEU A 320 1.20 -14.25 6.90
CA LEU A 320 0.42 -13.21 7.56
C LEU A 320 -0.87 -12.96 6.78
N VAL A 321 -1.99 -12.88 7.49
CA VAL A 321 -3.28 -12.50 6.92
C VAL A 321 -3.76 -11.24 7.63
N LEU A 322 -3.80 -10.14 6.87
CA LEU A 322 -4.22 -8.84 7.32
C LEU A 322 -5.54 -8.49 6.63
N ASP A 323 -6.64 -8.58 7.38
CA ASP A 323 -7.97 -8.17 6.89
C ASP A 323 -8.28 -6.75 7.39
N GLU A 324 -8.34 -5.80 6.48
CA GLU A 324 -8.47 -4.36 6.69
C GLU A 324 -7.57 -3.81 7.80
N PRO A 325 -6.23 -4.01 7.71
CA PRO A 325 -5.31 -3.62 8.77
C PRO A 325 -5.21 -2.10 8.95
N THR A 326 -5.55 -1.33 7.91
CA THR A 326 -5.48 0.13 7.92
C THR A 326 -6.60 0.78 8.74
N ASN A 327 -7.65 0.02 9.09
CA ASN A 327 -8.73 0.52 9.91
C ASN A 327 -8.23 0.87 11.32
N ASP A 328 -8.56 2.09 11.76
CA ASP A 328 -8.27 2.61 13.10
C ASP A 328 -6.76 2.77 13.38
N LEU A 329 -5.94 2.90 12.33
CA LEU A 329 -4.51 3.25 12.43
C LEU A 329 -4.28 4.72 12.10
N ASP A 330 -3.42 5.37 12.88
CA ASP A 330 -2.90 6.69 12.54
C ASP A 330 -1.89 6.62 11.39
N ILE A 331 -1.59 7.75 10.77
CA ILE A 331 -0.68 7.82 9.61
C ILE A 331 0.70 7.27 9.96
N ASP A 332 1.23 7.61 11.14
CA ASP A 332 2.53 7.13 11.60
C ASP A 332 2.57 5.60 11.79
N THR A 333 1.50 4.99 12.31
CA THR A 333 1.42 3.52 12.43
C THR A 333 1.21 2.86 11.08
N LEU A 334 0.51 3.51 10.14
CA LEU A 334 0.38 3.02 8.76
C LEU A 334 1.75 2.94 8.08
N GLU A 335 2.56 4.00 8.18
CA GLU A 335 3.93 4.01 7.63
C GLU A 335 4.81 2.94 8.27
N LEU A 336 4.77 2.81 9.61
CA LEU A 336 5.46 1.72 10.31
C LEU A 336 5.01 0.34 9.82
N LEU A 337 3.72 0.15 9.58
CA LEU A 337 3.19 -1.11 9.08
C LEU A 337 3.65 -1.40 7.63
N GLU A 338 3.70 -0.37 6.78
CA GLU A 338 4.24 -0.47 5.42
C GLU A 338 5.68 -0.98 5.46
N ASP A 339 6.54 -0.34 6.26
CA ASP A 339 7.96 -0.72 6.42
C ASP A 339 8.10 -2.16 6.94
N LEU A 340 7.29 -2.54 7.93
CA LEU A 340 7.31 -3.88 8.50
C LEU A 340 6.91 -4.95 7.48
N LEU A 341 5.91 -4.68 6.66
CA LEU A 341 5.44 -5.62 5.64
C LEU A 341 6.36 -5.66 4.43
N GLN A 342 6.98 -4.54 4.06
CA GLN A 342 7.99 -4.51 2.99
C GLN A 342 9.21 -5.36 3.34
N ASN A 343 9.66 -5.33 4.60
CA ASN A 343 10.82 -6.08 5.07
C ASN A 343 10.49 -7.50 5.57
N TYR A 344 9.24 -7.94 5.49
CA TYR A 344 8.83 -9.27 5.94
C TYR A 344 9.09 -10.34 4.86
N ASP A 345 9.92 -11.33 5.17
CA ASP A 345 10.29 -12.43 4.25
C ASP A 345 9.25 -13.54 4.10
N GLY A 346 8.17 -13.50 4.88
CA GLY A 346 7.05 -14.45 4.73
C GLY A 346 6.06 -13.99 3.67
N THR A 347 5.04 -14.81 3.43
CA THR A 347 3.95 -14.45 2.52
C THR A 347 2.93 -13.60 3.26
N VAL A 348 2.50 -12.50 2.64
CA VAL A 348 1.49 -11.60 3.21
C VAL A 348 0.25 -11.65 2.34
N PHE A 349 -0.90 -11.89 2.94
CA PHE A 349 -2.19 -11.64 2.32
C PHE A 349 -2.79 -10.39 2.93
N LEU A 350 -3.05 -9.41 2.07
CA LEU A 350 -3.55 -8.11 2.47
C LEU A 350 -4.91 -7.85 1.84
N VAL A 351 -5.93 -7.69 2.67
CA VAL A 351 -7.23 -7.14 2.25
C VAL A 351 -7.25 -5.71 2.77
N SER A 352 -7.24 -4.74 1.88
CA SER A 352 -7.36 -3.33 2.26
C SER A 352 -8.11 -2.59 1.15
N HIS A 353 -8.69 -1.46 1.53
CA HIS A 353 -9.25 -0.49 0.59
C HIS A 353 -8.36 0.75 0.41
N ASP A 354 -7.27 0.86 1.15
CA ASP A 354 -6.26 1.91 0.95
C ASP A 354 -5.36 1.56 -0.23
N ARG A 355 -5.46 2.37 -1.30
CA ARG A 355 -4.71 2.16 -2.55
C ARG A 355 -3.22 2.41 -2.36
N THR A 356 -2.86 3.48 -1.66
CA THR A 356 -1.45 3.87 -1.47
C THR A 356 -0.73 2.80 -0.64
N PHE A 357 -1.38 2.33 0.43
CA PHE A 357 -0.86 1.26 1.26
C PHE A 357 -0.66 -0.04 0.46
N LEU A 358 -1.65 -0.42 -0.36
CA LEU A 358 -1.53 -1.60 -1.22
C LEU A 358 -0.42 -1.44 -2.25
N ASP A 359 -0.33 -0.30 -2.94
CA ASP A 359 0.68 -0.03 -3.96
C ASP A 359 2.11 -0.11 -3.39
N ASN A 360 2.30 0.35 -2.15
CA ASN A 360 3.60 0.33 -1.49
C ASN A 360 4.03 -1.06 -1.00
N VAL A 361 3.08 -1.95 -0.69
CA VAL A 361 3.37 -3.24 -0.02
C VAL A 361 3.25 -4.43 -0.97
N VAL A 362 2.26 -4.43 -1.87
CA VAL A 362 1.85 -5.60 -2.63
C VAL A 362 2.70 -5.81 -3.89
N THR A 363 3.05 -7.06 -4.17
CA THR A 363 3.76 -7.48 -5.39
C THR A 363 2.83 -8.09 -6.44
N SER A 364 1.73 -8.72 -6.02
CA SER A 364 0.72 -9.33 -6.89
C SER A 364 -0.69 -9.02 -6.37
N THR A 365 -1.62 -8.71 -7.27
CA THR A 365 -2.99 -8.35 -6.90
C THR A 365 -3.98 -9.38 -7.43
N ILE A 366 -4.78 -9.97 -6.55
CA ILE A 366 -5.91 -10.84 -6.92
C ILE A 366 -7.19 -10.02 -6.82
N ALA A 367 -7.81 -9.75 -7.96
CA ALA A 367 -9.03 -8.95 -8.04
C ALA A 367 -10.25 -9.76 -8.48
N PHE A 368 -11.41 -9.37 -7.94
CA PHE A 368 -12.71 -9.90 -8.32
C PHE A 368 -13.24 -9.24 -9.61
N GLU A 369 -13.43 -10.01 -10.68
CA GLU A 369 -13.97 -9.52 -11.97
C GLU A 369 -15.50 -9.67 -12.10
N GLY A 370 -16.18 -10.27 -11.12
CA GLY A 370 -17.63 -10.55 -11.18
C GLY A 370 -17.96 -12.03 -11.35
N ASP A 371 -19.20 -12.42 -11.04
CA ASP A 371 -19.73 -13.80 -11.19
C ASP A 371 -18.86 -14.92 -10.58
N GLY A 372 -18.14 -14.60 -9.49
CA GLY A 372 -17.23 -15.54 -8.82
C GLY A 372 -15.87 -15.71 -9.51
N ARG A 373 -15.57 -14.94 -10.56
CA ARG A 373 -14.27 -14.96 -11.22
C ARG A 373 -13.28 -14.08 -10.47
N TRP A 374 -12.16 -14.70 -10.13
CA TRP A 374 -11.00 -14.05 -9.53
C TRP A 374 -9.85 -14.13 -10.52
N ARG A 375 -9.06 -13.08 -10.60
CA ARG A 375 -7.91 -13.02 -11.50
C ARG A 375 -6.71 -12.41 -10.79
N GLU A 376 -5.57 -13.04 -11.00
CA GLU A 376 -4.28 -12.54 -10.56
C GLU A 376 -3.69 -11.59 -11.61
N TYR A 377 -3.16 -10.48 -11.13
CA TYR A 377 -2.46 -9.46 -11.91
C TYR A 377 -1.10 -9.25 -11.27
N GLU A 378 -0.06 -9.24 -12.09
CA GLU A 378 1.27 -8.83 -11.66
C GLU A 378 1.31 -7.30 -11.56
N GLY A 379 1.80 -6.78 -10.44
CA GLY A 379 1.94 -5.33 -10.22
C GLY A 379 0.93 -4.72 -9.24
N SER A 380 0.91 -3.38 -9.25
CA SER A 380 0.24 -2.54 -8.27
C SER A 380 -1.28 -2.43 -8.50
N VAL A 381 -2.00 -1.84 -7.54
CA VAL A 381 -3.45 -1.56 -7.67
C VAL A 381 -3.71 -0.55 -8.78
N GLN A 382 -2.81 0.41 -9.00
CA GLN A 382 -2.91 1.33 -10.15
C GLN A 382 -2.85 0.58 -11.47
N ASP A 383 -1.95 -0.38 -11.60
CA ASP A 383 -1.83 -1.19 -12.82
C ASP A 383 -3.11 -1.97 -13.08
N TRP A 384 -3.68 -2.57 -12.04
CA TRP A 384 -4.99 -3.21 -12.12
C TRP A 384 -6.11 -2.23 -12.50
N LEU A 385 -6.17 -1.04 -11.89
CA LEU A 385 -7.19 -0.02 -12.21
C LEU A 385 -7.09 0.44 -13.68
N ILE A 386 -5.88 0.65 -14.19
CA ILE A 386 -5.63 1.03 -15.59
C ILE A 386 -6.07 -0.09 -16.53
N GLN A 387 -5.66 -1.33 -16.25
CA GLN A 387 -6.03 -2.50 -17.04
C GLN A 387 -7.55 -2.77 -17.01
N SER A 388 -8.18 -2.62 -15.85
CA SER A 388 -9.62 -2.78 -15.64
C SER A 388 -10.43 -1.70 -16.38
N LYS A 389 -10.02 -0.43 -16.31
CA LYS A 389 -10.64 0.66 -17.10
C LYS A 389 -10.53 0.39 -18.59
N ARG A 390 -9.33 0.05 -19.09
CA ARG A 390 -9.12 -0.31 -20.51
C ARG A 390 -9.99 -1.49 -20.91
N ALA A 391 -10.08 -2.54 -20.08
CA ALA A 391 -10.91 -3.71 -20.36
C ALA A 391 -12.41 -3.36 -20.41
N ARG A 392 -12.90 -2.52 -19.48
CA ARG A 392 -14.28 -2.02 -19.47
C ARG A 392 -14.58 -1.15 -20.69
N GLU A 393 -13.65 -0.29 -21.10
CA GLU A 393 -13.79 0.55 -22.30
C GLU A 393 -13.83 -0.30 -23.57
N ILE A 394 -12.96 -1.31 -23.69
CA ILE A 394 -12.98 -2.27 -24.80
C ILE A 394 -14.28 -3.07 -24.82
N ALA A 395 -14.77 -3.51 -23.65
CA ALA A 395 -16.04 -4.22 -23.54
C ALA A 395 -17.23 -3.32 -23.92
N ALA A 396 -17.24 -2.06 -23.46
CA ALA A 396 -18.26 -1.07 -23.81
C ALA A 396 -18.22 -0.74 -25.31
N GLN A 397 -17.04 -0.62 -25.91
CA GLN A 397 -16.89 -0.44 -27.36
C GLN A 397 -17.37 -1.65 -28.15
N ARG A 398 -17.15 -2.89 -27.66
CA ARG A 398 -17.68 -4.11 -28.28
C ARG A 398 -19.21 -4.20 -28.19
N LEU A 399 -19.77 -3.84 -27.03
CA LEU A 399 -21.22 -3.75 -26.83
C LEU A 399 -21.85 -2.66 -27.70
N ALA A 400 -21.20 -1.51 -27.84
CA ALA A 400 -21.64 -0.42 -28.71
C ALA A 400 -21.45 -0.72 -30.22
N ALA A 401 -20.44 -1.52 -30.57
CA ALA A 401 -20.19 -1.97 -31.95
C ALA A 401 -21.05 -3.18 -32.35
N THR A 402 -21.89 -3.70 -31.46
CA THR A 402 -22.88 -4.73 -31.80
C THR A 402 -24.12 -4.04 -32.36
N PRO A 403 -24.44 -4.15 -33.66
CA PRO A 403 -25.65 -3.52 -34.19
C PRO A 403 -26.88 -4.24 -33.60
N MET A 404 -27.87 -3.46 -33.18
CA MET A 404 -29.22 -3.94 -32.86
C MET A 404 -29.78 -4.77 -34.02
N ALA A 405 -29.74 -6.09 -33.89
CA ALA A 405 -30.46 -7.01 -34.75
C ALA A 405 -31.68 -7.56 -34.00
N ALA A 406 -32.72 -6.74 -33.92
CA ALA A 406 -34.11 -7.17 -33.86
C ALA A 406 -34.80 -6.37 -34.98
N THR A 407 -35.43 -6.94 -36.00
CA THR A 407 -36.51 -7.94 -35.96
C THR A 407 -36.72 -8.44 -37.39
N SER A 408 -36.72 -9.75 -37.65
CA SER A 408 -37.64 -10.34 -38.62
C SER A 408 -37.74 -11.85 -38.43
N THR A 409 -38.97 -12.32 -38.48
CA THR A 409 -39.47 -13.64 -38.14
C THR A 409 -39.17 -14.70 -39.21
N ALA A 410 -38.76 -15.88 -38.72
CA ALA A 410 -39.06 -17.23 -39.19
C ALA A 410 -38.92 -17.55 -40.70
N THR A 411 -37.95 -18.41 -41.03
CA THR A 411 -38.27 -19.75 -41.56
C THR A 411 -37.08 -20.72 -41.47
N SER A 412 -37.44 -21.94 -41.09
CA SER A 412 -36.66 -23.18 -41.01
C SER A 412 -35.62 -23.41 -42.13
N LYS A 413 -34.39 -23.77 -41.72
CA LYS A 413 -33.69 -25.01 -42.10
C LYS A 413 -32.39 -25.17 -41.30
N ALA A 414 -32.23 -26.32 -40.65
CA ALA A 414 -30.95 -26.76 -40.09
C ALA A 414 -29.91 -26.93 -41.21
N PRO A 415 -28.64 -26.63 -40.93
CA PRO A 415 -27.69 -27.75 -40.87
C PRO A 415 -26.60 -27.63 -39.79
N VAL A 416 -26.28 -28.80 -39.24
CA VAL A 416 -24.95 -29.37 -38.92
C VAL A 416 -23.96 -28.52 -38.11
N ALA A 417 -23.52 -29.14 -37.02
CA ALA A 417 -22.45 -28.74 -36.10
C ALA A 417 -21.16 -28.24 -36.79
N ALA A 418 -20.63 -27.14 -36.26
CA ALA A 418 -19.23 -26.75 -36.42
C ALA A 418 -18.73 -26.09 -35.13
N GLU A 419 -17.63 -26.63 -34.62
CA GLU A 419 -16.83 -26.18 -33.48
C GLU A 419 -16.34 -24.73 -33.61
N PRO A 420 -15.98 -24.06 -32.48
CA PRO A 420 -15.61 -22.65 -32.49
C PRO A 420 -14.31 -22.42 -33.29
N ARG A 421 -14.40 -21.56 -34.32
CA ARG A 421 -13.22 -21.03 -35.01
C ARG A 421 -12.39 -20.20 -34.02
N SER A 422 -11.20 -20.70 -33.72
CA SER A 422 -10.11 -19.94 -33.12
C SER A 422 -9.86 -18.67 -33.92
N ALA A 423 -9.67 -17.56 -33.20
CA ALA A 423 -9.23 -16.31 -33.79
C ALA A 423 -7.93 -16.55 -34.55
N ALA A 424 -7.99 -16.44 -35.89
CA ALA A 424 -6.85 -16.62 -36.74
C ALA A 424 -5.77 -15.60 -36.36
N ARG A 425 -4.61 -16.10 -35.91
CA ARG A 425 -3.38 -15.31 -35.79
C ARG A 425 -3.11 -14.63 -37.13
N LYS A 426 -2.98 -13.31 -37.11
CA LYS A 426 -2.60 -12.50 -38.28
C LYS A 426 -1.22 -13.00 -38.74
N LYS A 427 -1.15 -13.74 -39.84
CA LYS A 427 0.13 -14.11 -40.45
C LYS A 427 0.88 -12.83 -40.81
N LEU A 428 2.06 -12.65 -40.22
CA LEU A 428 3.02 -11.59 -40.54
C LEU A 428 3.20 -11.48 -42.06
N GLY A 429 3.12 -10.27 -42.59
CA GLY A 429 3.40 -10.03 -44.01
C GLY A 429 4.89 -10.22 -44.34
N TYR A 430 5.22 -10.47 -45.61
CA TYR A 430 6.62 -10.65 -46.07
C TYR A 430 7.56 -9.51 -45.65
N LYS A 431 7.05 -8.27 -45.57
CA LYS A 431 7.82 -7.10 -45.09
C LYS A 431 8.08 -7.14 -43.58
N GLU A 432 7.07 -7.52 -42.79
CA GLU A 432 7.14 -7.58 -41.33
C GLU A 432 8.03 -8.75 -40.85
N GLN A 433 8.03 -9.86 -41.61
CA GLN A 433 8.90 -10.99 -41.32
C GLN A 433 10.39 -10.66 -41.56
N ARG A 434 10.69 -9.93 -42.65
CA ARG A 434 12.04 -9.44 -42.93
C ARG A 434 12.50 -8.37 -41.94
N GLU A 435 11.59 -7.55 -41.44
CA GLU A 435 11.84 -6.57 -40.38
C GLU A 435 12.21 -7.29 -39.07
N LEU A 436 11.44 -8.31 -38.65
CA LEU A 436 11.72 -9.12 -37.45
C LEU A 436 13.08 -9.83 -37.54
N GLU A 437 13.47 -10.31 -38.73
CA GLU A 437 14.78 -10.94 -38.92
C GLU A 437 15.96 -9.94 -38.84
N ALA A 438 15.72 -8.65 -39.10
CA ALA A 438 16.75 -7.61 -39.05
C ALA A 438 16.90 -6.95 -37.66
N LEU A 439 15.83 -6.91 -36.85
CA LEU A 439 15.84 -6.26 -35.53
C LEU A 439 16.93 -6.77 -34.57
N PRO A 440 17.21 -8.09 -34.44
CA PRO A 440 18.28 -8.56 -33.57
C PRO A 440 19.67 -8.04 -33.95
N THR A 441 19.94 -7.88 -35.25
CA THR A 441 21.22 -7.33 -35.72
C THR A 441 21.35 -5.83 -35.45
N LEU A 442 20.23 -5.10 -35.48
CA LEU A 442 20.18 -3.68 -35.17
C LEU A 442 20.36 -3.44 -33.66
N ILE A 443 19.69 -4.22 -32.82
CA ILE A 443 19.84 -4.15 -31.35
C ILE A 443 21.29 -4.44 -30.94
N ALA A 444 21.88 -5.51 -31.47
CA ALA A 444 23.28 -5.84 -31.16
C ALA A 444 24.26 -4.71 -31.57
N ALA A 445 24.01 -4.03 -32.69
CA ALA A 445 24.85 -2.91 -33.12
C ALA A 445 24.71 -1.68 -32.20
N LEU A 446 23.49 -1.39 -31.75
CA LEU A 446 23.20 -0.29 -30.82
C LEU A 446 23.80 -0.55 -29.43
N GLU A 447 23.68 -1.77 -28.90
CA GLU A 447 24.30 -2.17 -27.63
C GLU A 447 25.83 -2.07 -27.68
N GLU A 448 26.44 -2.44 -28.82
CA GLU A 448 27.89 -2.33 -29.00
C GLU A 448 28.34 -0.86 -29.07
N GLU A 449 27.58 0.00 -29.75
CA GLU A 449 27.84 1.45 -29.79
C GLU A 449 27.69 2.08 -28.39
N GLN A 450 26.63 1.73 -27.66
CA GLN A 450 26.39 2.20 -26.29
C GLN A 450 27.53 1.82 -25.35
N SER A 451 27.96 0.56 -25.39
CA SER A 451 29.08 0.06 -24.58
C SER A 451 30.39 0.80 -24.88
N ARG A 452 30.68 1.09 -26.16
CA ARG A 452 31.85 1.90 -26.54
C ARG A 452 31.77 3.32 -26.02
N ILE A 453 30.61 3.95 -26.07
CA ILE A 453 30.40 5.33 -25.55
C ILE A 453 30.55 5.35 -24.03
N ALA A 454 29.95 4.40 -23.32
CA ALA A 454 30.08 4.27 -21.87
C ALA A 454 31.55 4.07 -21.45
N ALA A 455 32.31 3.25 -22.18
CA ALA A 455 33.74 3.08 -21.95
C ALA A 455 34.55 4.37 -22.17
N GLN A 456 34.19 5.19 -23.17
CA GLN A 456 34.83 6.49 -23.42
C GLN A 456 34.51 7.53 -22.33
N LEU A 457 33.29 7.52 -21.79
CA LEU A 457 32.88 8.41 -20.71
C LEU A 457 33.49 8.01 -19.35
N ALA A 458 33.76 6.72 -19.14
CA ALA A 458 34.36 6.18 -17.91
C ALA A 458 35.90 6.21 -17.89
N LEU A 459 36.54 6.49 -19.04
CA LEU A 459 38.00 6.50 -19.17
C LEU A 459 38.63 7.52 -18.22
N ASP A 460 39.68 7.11 -17.52
CA ASP A 460 40.41 7.90 -16.52
C ASP A 460 39.51 8.57 -15.46
N GLY A 461 38.42 7.89 -15.05
CA GLY A 461 37.54 8.36 -13.98
C GLY A 461 36.68 9.58 -14.35
N GLY A 462 36.41 9.78 -15.64
CA GLY A 462 35.66 10.93 -16.15
C GLY A 462 36.54 12.12 -16.53
N ALA A 463 37.83 11.91 -16.79
CA ALA A 463 38.76 12.97 -17.23
C ALA A 463 38.32 13.68 -18.53
N ILE A 464 37.47 13.05 -19.34
CA ILE A 464 36.90 13.66 -20.55
C ILE A 464 36.01 14.88 -20.23
N TYR A 465 35.34 14.89 -19.08
CA TYR A 465 34.55 16.03 -18.62
C TYR A 465 35.41 17.24 -18.25
N ALA A 466 36.69 17.01 -17.87
CA ALA A 466 37.64 18.06 -17.53
C ALA A 466 38.51 18.50 -18.72
N SER A 467 38.81 17.60 -19.65
CA SER A 467 39.69 17.87 -20.80
C SER A 467 38.94 18.35 -22.05
N ASP A 468 37.73 17.85 -22.30
CA ASP A 468 36.91 18.22 -23.46
C ASP A 468 35.42 18.06 -23.16
N ALA A 469 34.87 19.05 -22.44
CA ALA A 469 33.47 19.06 -22.02
C ALA A 469 32.50 18.98 -23.21
N SER A 470 32.84 19.58 -24.37
CA SER A 470 31.98 19.55 -25.56
C SER A 470 31.81 18.15 -26.12
N ARG A 471 32.91 17.38 -26.16
CA ARG A 471 32.89 15.99 -26.62
C ARG A 471 32.19 15.07 -25.62
N ALA A 472 32.36 15.31 -24.32
CA ALA A 472 31.64 14.57 -23.27
C ALA A 472 30.12 14.77 -23.37
N THR A 473 29.64 15.99 -23.60
CA THR A 473 28.22 16.27 -23.81
C THR A 473 27.69 15.59 -25.08
N ALA A 474 28.41 15.66 -26.20
CA ALA A 474 28.01 15.00 -27.44
C ALA A 474 27.91 13.47 -27.31
N LEU A 475 28.82 12.85 -26.54
CA LEU A 475 28.80 11.42 -26.25
C LEU A 475 27.64 11.04 -25.32
N ALA A 476 27.35 11.86 -24.30
CA ALA A 476 26.21 11.66 -23.42
C ALA A 476 24.87 11.80 -24.16
N GLU A 477 24.75 12.78 -25.06
CA GLU A 477 23.59 12.95 -25.93
C GLU A 477 23.41 11.77 -26.88
N ARG A 478 24.51 11.26 -27.48
CA ARG A 478 24.43 10.06 -28.32
C ARG A 478 24.02 8.83 -27.51
N HIS A 479 24.54 8.66 -26.29
CA HIS A 479 24.15 7.57 -25.40
C HIS A 479 22.64 7.60 -25.12
N ALA A 480 22.10 8.76 -24.76
CA ALA A 480 20.65 8.92 -24.53
C ALA A 480 19.82 8.64 -25.79
N SER A 481 20.30 9.06 -26.98
CA SER A 481 19.60 8.74 -28.23
C SER A 481 19.57 7.24 -28.54
N ILE A 482 20.62 6.50 -28.16
CA ILE A 482 20.68 5.05 -28.35
C ILE A 482 19.71 4.33 -27.41
N ASP A 483 19.50 4.85 -26.19
CA ASP A 483 18.50 4.32 -25.26
C ASP A 483 17.08 4.39 -25.87
N ASP A 484 16.72 5.52 -26.49
CA ASP A 484 15.44 5.70 -27.18
C ASP A 484 15.31 4.79 -28.43
N GLU A 485 16.38 4.65 -29.20
CA GLU A 485 16.44 3.77 -30.38
C GLU A 485 16.32 2.29 -30.00
N LEU A 486 16.95 1.86 -28.89
CA LEU A 486 16.87 0.50 -28.35
C LEU A 486 15.47 0.19 -27.83
N LEU A 487 14.86 1.10 -27.07
CA LEU A 487 13.49 0.95 -26.59
C LEU A 487 12.52 0.74 -27.75
N THR A 488 12.62 1.58 -28.78
CA THR A 488 11.79 1.49 -29.98
C THR A 488 11.99 0.16 -30.72
N ALA A 489 13.23 -0.31 -30.84
CA ALA A 489 13.55 -1.58 -31.50
C ALA A 489 13.03 -2.80 -30.72
N LEU A 490 13.09 -2.77 -29.39
CA LEU A 490 12.58 -3.82 -28.50
C LEU A 490 11.06 -3.88 -28.52
N GLU A 491 10.38 -2.74 -28.41
CA GLU A 491 8.91 -2.66 -28.54
C GLU A 491 8.43 -3.21 -29.90
N ARG A 492 9.17 -2.89 -30.97
CA ARG A 492 8.88 -3.39 -32.31
C ARG A 492 9.11 -4.90 -32.43
N GLN A 493 10.15 -5.42 -31.80
CA GLN A 493 10.45 -6.86 -31.77
C GLN A 493 9.38 -7.64 -30.99
N GLU A 494 8.91 -7.11 -29.86
CA GLU A 494 7.81 -7.70 -29.09
C GLU A 494 6.48 -7.67 -29.87
N ALA A 495 6.15 -6.54 -30.49
CA ALA A 495 4.92 -6.40 -31.28
C ALA A 495 4.87 -7.37 -32.47
N LEU A 496 5.99 -7.54 -33.19
CA LEU A 496 6.09 -8.48 -34.30
C LEU A 496 6.21 -9.94 -33.82
N GLY A 497 6.84 -10.18 -32.67
CA GLY A 497 6.94 -11.50 -32.03
C GLY A 497 5.60 -12.04 -31.53
N ALA A 498 4.76 -11.17 -30.96
CA ALA A 498 3.40 -11.50 -30.51
C ALA A 498 2.42 -11.80 -31.66
N ALA A 499 2.73 -11.35 -32.88
CA ALA A 499 1.94 -11.62 -34.08
C ALA A 499 2.26 -12.97 -34.76
N ARG A 500 3.25 -13.72 -34.25
CA ARG A 500 3.65 -15.06 -34.71
C ARG A 500 2.81 -16.16 -34.05
#